data_AF-A0A0P7ABE4-F1
#
_entry.id   AF-A0A0P7ABE4-F1
#
_cell.length_a   1.000
_cell.length_b   1.000
_cell.length_c   1.000
_cell.angle_alpha   90.00
_cell.angle_beta   90.00
_cell.angle_gamma   90.00
#
_symmetry.space_group_name_H-M   'P 1'
#
loop_
_entity.id
_entity.type
_entity.pdbx_description
1 polymer ?
#
loop_
_entity_poly.entity_id
_entity_poly.type
_entity_poly.pdbx_seq_one_letter_code
_entity_poly.pdbx_strand_id
1 'polypeptide(L)'
;MKHFELTLAALAAFYQTASALPPVSQWYTTLKSPNERFVLNAQQALVATEAAAAVAANNSSPSSIVITDPSGFVISLLRMDNAWIESVDTCIRKARTVSLFNGAFTSGDLNPIVQPGSEDYGLDTTNGGMLAVAGAIPLFINGTFFAAIGVCGGSGKQDIDAATAGVYAVGGTLTL
;
A
#
# COMPACT_ATOMS: atom_id res chain seq x y z
N MET A 1 -37.60 19.49 34.01
CA MET A 1 -36.17 19.47 33.64
C MET A 1 -35.41 18.82 34.78
N LYS A 2 -35.21 17.50 34.73
CA LYS A 2 -34.50 16.72 35.76
C LYS A 2 -33.09 16.46 35.25
N HIS A 3 -32.10 17.03 35.93
CA HIS A 3 -30.69 16.83 35.63
C HIS A 3 -30.24 15.42 36.06
N PHE A 4 -29.45 14.80 35.19
CA PHE A 4 -28.97 13.43 35.26
C PHE A 4 -27.65 13.41 36.04
N GLU A 5 -27.71 13.14 37.34
CA GLU A 5 -26.50 12.92 38.15
C GLU A 5 -26.00 11.48 37.97
N LEU A 6 -25.04 11.30 37.07
CA LEU A 6 -24.19 10.11 37.06
C LEU A 6 -23.29 10.17 38.31
N THR A 7 -23.61 9.36 39.31
CA THR A 7 -22.83 9.25 40.54
C THR A 7 -21.39 8.83 40.24
N LEU A 8 -20.42 9.38 40.99
CA LEU A 8 -18.98 9.13 40.87
C LEU A 8 -18.61 7.63 40.91
N ALA A 9 -19.46 6.79 41.50
CA ALA A 9 -19.34 5.34 41.52
C ALA A 9 -19.51 4.68 40.13
N ALA A 10 -20.35 5.25 39.27
CA ALA A 10 -20.54 4.76 37.90
C ALA A 10 -19.32 5.07 37.01
N LEU A 11 -18.60 6.17 37.26
CA LEU A 11 -17.32 6.47 36.60
C LEU A 11 -16.19 5.56 37.08
N ALA A 12 -16.16 5.21 38.37
CA ALA A 12 -15.12 4.32 38.93
C ALA A 12 -15.24 2.87 38.39
N ALA A 13 -16.46 2.39 38.17
CA ALA A 13 -16.69 1.05 37.60
C ALA A 13 -16.17 0.90 36.16
N PHE A 14 -16.16 1.97 35.36
CA PHE A 14 -15.59 1.98 34.01
C PHE A 14 -14.05 1.90 34.00
N TYR A 15 -13.38 2.34 35.08
CA TYR A 15 -11.93 2.25 35.21
C TYR A 15 -11.44 0.90 35.75
N GLN A 16 -12.32 0.10 36.36
CA GLN A 16 -11.93 -1.12 37.07
C GLN A 16 -11.82 -2.37 36.18
N THR A 17 -12.07 -2.27 34.87
CA THR A 17 -11.84 -3.37 33.90
C THR A 17 -10.68 -3.07 32.95
N ALA A 18 -9.68 -2.30 33.39
CA ALA A 18 -8.37 -2.33 32.76
C ALA A 18 -7.75 -3.70 33.03
N SER A 19 -8.18 -4.71 32.25
CA SER A 19 -7.52 -6.00 32.23
C SER A 19 -6.05 -5.74 31.93
N ALA A 20 -5.17 -6.20 32.81
CA ALA A 20 -3.74 -6.14 32.56
C ALA A 20 -3.51 -6.73 31.16
N LEU A 21 -2.87 -5.95 30.28
CA LEU A 21 -2.55 -6.42 28.94
C LEU A 21 -1.86 -7.78 29.07
N PRO A 22 -2.25 -8.79 28.27
CA PRO A 22 -1.61 -10.09 28.34
C PRO A 22 -0.10 -9.92 28.10
N PRO A 23 0.75 -10.82 28.63
CA PRO A 23 2.18 -10.79 28.35
C PRO A 23 2.45 -10.72 26.85
N VAL A 24 3.48 -9.97 26.43
CA VAL A 24 3.84 -9.77 25.02
C VAL A 24 3.98 -11.10 24.26
N SER A 25 4.44 -12.15 24.94
CA SER A 25 4.54 -13.51 24.40
C SER A 25 3.22 -14.08 23.87
N GLN A 26 2.07 -13.64 24.41
CA GLN A 26 0.76 -14.10 23.99
C GLN A 26 0.16 -13.28 22.85
N TRP A 27 0.69 -12.08 22.57
CA TRP A 27 0.14 -11.21 21.53
C TRP A 27 0.12 -11.92 20.18
N TYR A 28 1.21 -12.60 19.84
CA TYR A 28 1.38 -13.37 18.60
C TYR A 28 0.36 -14.51 18.43
N THR A 29 -0.15 -15.10 19.52
CA THR A 29 -1.12 -16.20 19.48
C THR A 29 -2.56 -15.74 19.26
N THR A 30 -2.82 -14.43 19.39
CA THR A 30 -4.14 -13.81 19.20
C THR A 30 -4.23 -12.96 17.93
N LEU A 31 -3.13 -12.88 17.16
CA LEU A 31 -3.10 -12.12 15.93
C LEU A 31 -3.93 -12.82 14.86
N LYS A 32 -4.91 -12.09 14.30
CA LYS A 32 -5.52 -12.47 13.02
C LYS A 32 -4.44 -12.73 11.98
N SER A 33 -4.60 -13.79 11.20
CA SER A 33 -3.71 -14.10 10.07
C SER A 33 -3.79 -12.99 9.00
N PRO A 34 -2.76 -12.83 8.15
CA PRO A 34 -2.80 -11.87 7.03
C PRO A 34 -4.04 -12.04 6.13
N ASN A 35 -4.49 -13.29 5.93
CA ASN A 35 -5.66 -13.61 5.11
C ASN A 35 -6.97 -13.06 5.72
N GLU A 36 -7.02 -12.82 7.03
CA GLU A 36 -8.14 -12.18 7.72
C GLU A 36 -8.02 -10.64 7.76
N ARG A 37 -6.93 -10.07 7.22
CA ARG A 37 -6.64 -8.62 7.22
C ARG A 37 -6.74 -7.97 5.84
N PHE A 38 -7.14 -8.71 4.81
CA PHE A 38 -7.17 -8.23 3.41
C PHE A 38 -5.82 -7.62 2.98
N VAL A 39 -4.72 -8.27 3.36
CA VAL A 39 -3.37 -7.85 2.98
C VAL A 39 -2.62 -9.05 2.40
N LEU A 40 -1.67 -8.79 1.48
CA LEU A 40 -0.74 -9.84 1.09
C LEU A 40 0.13 -10.25 2.29
N ASN A 41 0.38 -11.56 2.43
CA ASN A 41 1.45 -12.00 3.32
C ASN A 41 2.83 -11.77 2.67
N ALA A 42 3.89 -11.87 3.46
CA ALA A 42 5.26 -11.62 3.00
C ALA A 42 5.67 -12.50 1.82
N GLN A 43 5.28 -13.78 1.80
CA GLN A 43 5.63 -14.69 0.71
C GLN A 43 4.93 -14.32 -0.59
N GLN A 44 3.65 -13.94 -0.54
CA GLN A 44 2.93 -13.44 -1.71
C GLN A 44 3.56 -12.15 -2.23
N ALA A 45 3.93 -11.22 -1.34
CA ALA A 45 4.58 -9.99 -1.74
C ALA A 45 5.95 -10.24 -2.41
N LEU A 46 6.73 -11.22 -1.93
CA LEU A 46 7.98 -11.64 -2.59
C LEU A 46 7.73 -12.22 -3.98
N VAL A 47 6.73 -13.10 -4.14
CA VAL A 47 6.35 -13.67 -5.45
C VAL A 47 5.96 -12.56 -6.44
N ALA A 48 5.13 -11.61 -6.01
CA ALA A 48 4.77 -10.45 -6.84
C ALA A 48 5.99 -9.60 -7.21
N THR A 49 6.91 -9.40 -6.26
CA THR A 49 8.14 -8.62 -6.45
C THR A 49 9.07 -9.28 -7.48
N GLU A 50 9.29 -10.59 -7.37
CA GLU A 50 10.14 -11.37 -8.28
C GLU A 50 9.58 -11.38 -9.70
N ALA A 51 8.25 -11.55 -9.85
CA ALA A 51 7.61 -11.53 -11.16
C ALA A 51 7.72 -10.16 -11.84
N ALA A 52 7.54 -9.07 -11.10
CA ALA A 52 7.74 -7.72 -11.61
C ALA A 52 9.20 -7.47 -12.01
N ALA A 53 10.16 -7.90 -11.18
CA ALA A 53 11.58 -7.79 -11.47
C ALA A 53 11.99 -8.56 -12.74
N ALA A 54 11.41 -9.74 -12.97
CA ALA A 54 11.66 -10.52 -14.18
C ALA A 54 11.22 -9.78 -15.45
N VAL A 55 10.05 -9.14 -15.44
CA VAL A 55 9.58 -8.33 -16.58
C VAL A 55 10.41 -7.06 -16.76
N ALA A 56 10.77 -6.38 -15.67
CA ALA A 56 11.66 -5.23 -15.71
C ALA A 56 13.03 -5.57 -16.34
N ALA A 57 13.61 -6.72 -15.97
CA ALA A 57 14.83 -7.24 -16.57
C ALA A 57 14.68 -7.53 -18.07
N ASN A 58 13.59 -8.21 -18.47
CA ASN A 58 13.31 -8.51 -19.87
C ASN A 58 13.14 -7.24 -20.72
N ASN A 59 12.64 -6.16 -20.11
CA ASN A 59 12.47 -4.86 -20.75
C ASN A 59 13.76 -4.01 -20.77
N SER A 60 14.90 -4.55 -20.32
CA SER A 60 16.16 -3.81 -20.15
C SER A 60 15.99 -2.53 -19.32
N SER A 61 15.11 -2.60 -18.32
CA SER A 61 14.73 -1.51 -17.43
C SER A 61 14.97 -1.96 -16.00
N PRO A 62 16.21 -1.91 -15.49
CA PRO A 62 16.47 -2.24 -14.10
C PRO A 62 15.71 -1.27 -13.19
N SER A 63 14.85 -1.80 -12.32
CA SER A 63 13.89 -1.01 -11.55
C SER A 63 14.00 -1.28 -10.04
N SER A 64 13.48 -0.35 -9.25
CA SER A 64 12.96 -0.66 -7.93
C SER A 64 11.53 -1.20 -8.05
N ILE A 65 11.17 -2.14 -7.18
CA ILE A 65 9.85 -2.73 -7.05
C ILE A 65 9.45 -2.65 -5.59
N VAL A 66 8.26 -2.11 -5.32
CA VAL A 66 7.72 -1.94 -3.98
C VAL A 66 6.28 -2.44 -3.95
N ILE A 67 5.97 -3.23 -2.92
CA ILE A 67 4.62 -3.68 -2.61
C ILE A 67 4.20 -3.03 -1.29
N THR A 68 3.08 -2.31 -1.28
CA THR A 68 2.48 -1.75 -0.05
C THR A 68 1.20 -2.48 0.31
N ASP A 69 0.91 -2.55 1.60
CA ASP A 69 -0.38 -2.97 2.12
C ASP A 69 -1.47 -1.89 1.83
N PRO A 70 -2.75 -2.17 2.13
CA PRO A 70 -3.83 -1.19 1.97
C PRO A 70 -3.66 0.07 2.83
N SER A 71 -2.85 0.03 3.88
CA SER A 71 -2.52 1.20 4.72
C SER A 71 -1.34 2.01 4.17
N GLY A 72 -0.76 1.60 3.04
CA GLY A 72 0.35 2.29 2.38
C GLY A 72 1.72 2.02 3.02
N PHE A 73 1.86 0.96 3.81
CA PHE A 73 3.14 0.53 4.38
C PHE A 73 3.77 -0.59 3.56
N VAL A 74 5.09 -0.54 3.42
CA VAL A 74 5.86 -1.48 2.60
C VAL A 74 5.80 -2.89 3.20
N ILE A 75 5.41 -3.86 2.38
CA ILE A 75 5.50 -5.29 2.68
C ILE A 75 6.79 -5.86 2.07
N SER A 76 7.10 -5.48 0.82
CA SER A 76 8.28 -5.95 0.08
C SER A 76 8.91 -4.82 -0.71
N LEU A 77 10.23 -4.83 -0.79
CA LEU A 77 11.04 -3.89 -1.56
C LEU A 77 12.24 -4.61 -2.15
N LEU A 78 12.40 -4.48 -3.46
CA LEU A 78 13.58 -4.95 -4.19
C LEU A 78 14.10 -3.81 -5.06
N ARG A 79 15.38 -3.52 -4.96
CA ARG A 79 16.09 -2.67 -5.92
C ARG A 79 17.01 -3.54 -6.75
N MET A 80 16.74 -3.64 -8.04
CA MET A 80 17.59 -4.39 -8.96
C MET A 80 18.98 -3.74 -9.09
N ASP A 81 19.97 -4.54 -9.45
CA ASP A 81 21.28 -4.02 -9.83
C ASP A 81 21.13 -3.03 -11.00
N ASN A 82 21.87 -1.93 -10.93
CA ASN A 82 21.84 -0.81 -11.90
C ASN A 82 20.52 -0.03 -11.97
N ALA A 83 19.53 -0.30 -11.11
CA ALA A 83 18.35 0.56 -11.00
C ALA A 83 18.77 1.95 -10.50
N TRP A 84 18.05 2.99 -10.94
CA TRP A 84 18.30 4.36 -10.51
C TRP A 84 18.33 4.49 -8.99
N ILE A 85 19.26 5.28 -8.45
CA ILE A 85 19.39 5.45 -7.00
C ILE A 85 18.14 6.12 -6.40
N GLU A 86 17.52 7.05 -7.13
CA GLU A 86 16.29 7.72 -6.69
C GLU A 86 15.08 6.78 -6.57
N SER A 87 15.09 5.67 -7.33
CA SER A 87 13.87 4.91 -7.65
C SER A 87 13.20 4.28 -6.44
N VAL A 88 13.91 4.13 -5.33
CA VAL A 88 13.42 3.57 -4.07
C VAL A 88 12.29 4.44 -3.50
N ASP A 89 12.58 5.71 -3.22
CA ASP A 89 11.60 6.63 -2.61
C ASP A 89 10.45 6.92 -3.59
N THR A 90 10.79 7.09 -4.87
CA THR A 90 9.83 7.25 -5.96
C THR A 90 8.84 6.09 -6.03
N CYS A 91 9.31 4.82 -6.02
CA CYS A 91 8.44 3.65 -5.97
C CYS A 91 7.55 3.61 -4.74
N ILE A 92 8.11 3.88 -3.57
CA ILE A 92 7.38 3.88 -2.30
C ILE A 92 6.23 4.89 -2.38
N ARG A 93 6.50 6.11 -2.87
CA ARG A 93 5.48 7.17 -3.00
C ARG A 93 4.43 6.83 -4.04
N LYS A 94 4.81 6.27 -5.21
CA LYS A 94 3.84 5.82 -6.23
C LYS A 94 2.90 4.75 -5.67
N ALA A 95 3.44 3.70 -5.04
CA ALA A 95 2.65 2.61 -4.44
C ALA A 95 1.75 3.12 -3.31
N ARG A 96 2.30 3.93 -2.40
CA ARG A 96 1.55 4.54 -1.31
C ARG A 96 0.41 5.43 -1.80
N THR A 97 0.62 6.15 -2.91
CA THR A 97 -0.45 6.96 -3.54
C THR A 97 -1.64 6.08 -3.87
N VAL A 98 -1.45 4.95 -4.55
CA VAL A 98 -2.53 4.00 -4.86
C VAL A 98 -3.21 3.47 -3.60
N SER A 99 -2.45 3.11 -2.56
CA SER A 99 -3.00 2.65 -1.27
C SER A 99 -3.87 3.70 -0.59
N LEU A 100 -3.47 4.98 -0.58
CA LEU A 100 -4.21 6.06 0.07
C LEU A 100 -5.60 6.30 -0.52
N PHE A 101 -5.83 5.86 -1.75
CA PHE A 101 -7.15 5.91 -2.41
C PHE A 101 -7.79 4.54 -2.55
N ASN A 102 -7.43 3.58 -1.70
CA ASN A 102 -7.99 2.23 -1.67
C ASN A 102 -7.93 1.51 -3.03
N GLY A 103 -6.90 1.80 -3.83
CA GLY A 103 -6.75 1.23 -5.16
C GLY A 103 -7.77 1.71 -6.20
N ALA A 104 -8.49 2.81 -5.95
CA ALA A 104 -9.50 3.33 -6.88
C ALA A 104 -8.92 3.77 -8.23
N PHE A 105 -7.63 4.06 -8.29
CA PHE A 105 -6.93 4.50 -9.49
C PHE A 105 -5.43 4.16 -9.44
N THR A 106 -4.75 4.25 -10.58
CA THR A 106 -3.29 4.11 -10.69
C THR A 106 -2.59 5.41 -10.29
N SER A 107 -1.31 5.36 -9.90
CA SER A 107 -0.57 6.58 -9.56
C SER A 107 -0.49 7.60 -10.71
N GLY A 108 -0.61 7.14 -11.96
CA GLY A 108 -0.62 8.00 -13.14
C GLY A 108 -1.94 8.75 -13.34
N ASP A 109 -3.06 8.16 -12.93
CA ASP A 109 -4.40 8.76 -13.07
C ASP A 109 -4.58 10.01 -12.20
N LEU A 110 -3.80 10.12 -11.11
CA LEU A 110 -3.79 11.30 -10.24
C LEU A 110 -3.17 12.53 -10.92
N ASN A 111 -2.30 12.35 -11.93
CA ASN A 111 -1.54 13.42 -12.54
C ASN A 111 -2.39 14.60 -13.05
N PRO A 112 -3.44 14.41 -13.87
CA PRO A 112 -4.21 15.52 -14.44
C PRO A 112 -4.95 16.36 -13.39
N ILE A 113 -5.31 15.79 -12.24
CA ILE A 113 -6.11 16.48 -11.22
C ILE A 113 -5.27 17.25 -10.19
N VAL A 114 -3.94 17.09 -10.19
CA VAL A 114 -3.03 17.81 -9.28
C VAL A 114 -2.11 18.83 -9.95
N GLN A 115 -2.32 19.14 -11.24
CA GLN A 115 -1.53 20.15 -11.96
C GLN A 115 -1.91 21.58 -11.56
N PRO A 116 -1.02 22.58 -11.74
CA PRO A 116 -1.40 23.98 -11.56
C PRO A 116 -2.66 24.35 -12.35
N GLY A 117 -3.71 24.76 -11.65
CA GLY A 117 -5.00 25.13 -12.23
C GLY A 117 -6.05 24.01 -12.32
N SER A 118 -5.76 22.80 -11.86
CA SER A 118 -6.76 21.73 -11.70
C SER A 118 -7.51 21.82 -10.35
N GLU A 119 -8.56 21.03 -10.21
CA GLU A 119 -9.45 21.04 -9.03
C GLU A 119 -8.73 20.71 -7.71
N ASP A 120 -7.82 19.74 -7.73
CA ASP A 120 -7.11 19.23 -6.57
C ASP A 120 -5.62 19.63 -6.57
N TYR A 121 -5.30 20.80 -7.14
CA TYR A 121 -3.93 21.32 -7.14
C TYR A 121 -3.32 21.33 -5.73
N GLY A 122 -2.17 20.66 -5.56
CA GLY A 122 -1.45 20.54 -4.29
C GLY A 122 -1.87 19.37 -3.41
N LEU A 123 -2.88 18.57 -3.80
CA LEU A 123 -3.27 17.35 -3.09
C LEU A 123 -2.09 16.38 -2.92
N ASP A 124 -1.22 16.30 -3.92
CA ASP A 124 -0.01 15.49 -3.92
C ASP A 124 1.01 15.88 -2.83
N THR A 125 0.89 17.07 -2.22
CA THR A 125 1.75 17.49 -1.10
C THR A 125 1.28 16.95 0.26
N THR A 126 0.05 16.41 0.34
CA THR A 126 -0.52 15.86 1.57
C THR A 126 0.12 14.52 1.94
N ASN A 127 -0.16 14.02 3.16
CA ASN A 127 0.27 12.68 3.60
C ASN A 127 1.79 12.42 3.57
N GLY A 128 2.60 13.47 3.69
CA GLY A 128 4.06 13.39 3.60
C GLY A 128 4.59 13.35 2.16
N GLY A 129 3.72 13.60 1.18
CA GLY A 129 4.00 13.65 -0.26
C GLY A 129 3.60 12.36 -0.97
N MET A 130 2.60 12.49 -1.84
CA MET A 130 2.21 11.49 -2.83
C MET A 130 2.96 11.75 -4.15
N LEU A 131 2.91 10.79 -5.07
CA LEU A 131 3.55 10.95 -6.37
C LEU A 131 2.59 10.56 -7.49
N ALA A 132 2.10 11.59 -8.18
CA ALA A 132 1.16 11.49 -9.30
C ALA A 132 1.89 11.20 -10.62
N VAL A 133 2.61 10.08 -10.68
CA VAL A 133 3.40 9.64 -11.84
C VAL A 133 3.11 8.17 -12.10
N ALA A 134 2.96 7.78 -13.36
CA ALA A 134 2.70 6.39 -13.75
C ALA A 134 3.78 5.42 -13.24
N GLY A 135 3.36 4.21 -12.88
CA GLY A 135 4.24 3.13 -12.44
C GLY A 135 3.75 2.39 -11.19
N ALA A 136 2.65 2.79 -10.58
CA ALA A 136 1.98 1.98 -9.57
C ALA A 136 0.51 1.69 -9.88
N ILE A 137 0.09 0.47 -9.55
CA ILE A 137 -1.25 -0.07 -9.82
C ILE A 137 -1.81 -0.82 -8.61
N PRO A 138 -3.14 -0.93 -8.50
CA PRO A 138 -3.78 -1.71 -7.45
C PRO A 138 -3.70 -3.22 -7.75
N LEU A 139 -3.72 -4.00 -6.67
CA LEU A 139 -3.86 -5.45 -6.67
C LEU A 139 -5.13 -5.81 -5.91
N PHE A 140 -6.09 -6.39 -6.63
CA PHE A 140 -7.31 -6.93 -6.05
C PHE A 140 -7.28 -8.46 -6.00
N ILE A 141 -7.90 -9.05 -4.98
CA ILE A 141 -8.20 -10.48 -4.91
C ILE A 141 -9.68 -10.60 -4.54
N ASN A 142 -10.47 -11.26 -5.41
CA ASN A 142 -11.91 -11.42 -5.24
C ASN A 142 -12.64 -10.08 -4.96
N GLY A 143 -12.33 -9.05 -5.75
CA GLY A 143 -12.94 -7.72 -5.63
C GLY A 143 -12.57 -6.94 -4.37
N THR A 144 -11.58 -7.41 -3.60
CA THR A 144 -11.07 -6.71 -2.41
C THR A 144 -9.66 -6.18 -2.68
N PHE A 145 -9.37 -4.95 -2.24
CA PHE A 145 -8.04 -4.34 -2.39
C PHE A 145 -7.06 -4.94 -1.38
N PHE A 146 -6.00 -5.60 -1.86
CA PHE A 146 -5.04 -6.32 -1.02
C PHE A 146 -3.67 -5.64 -0.93
N ALA A 147 -3.27 -4.90 -1.96
CA ALA A 147 -1.99 -4.23 -2.03
C ALA A 147 -1.94 -3.24 -3.19
N ALA A 148 -0.96 -2.33 -3.16
CA ALA A 148 -0.50 -1.64 -4.36
C ALA A 148 0.90 -2.09 -4.74
N ILE A 149 1.18 -2.12 -6.04
CA ILE A 149 2.49 -2.48 -6.60
C ILE A 149 3.04 -1.25 -7.31
N GLY A 150 4.22 -0.78 -6.93
CA GLY A 150 4.95 0.31 -7.58
C GLY A 150 6.27 -0.13 -8.18
N VAL A 151 6.51 0.23 -9.43
CA VAL A 151 7.76 0.00 -10.17
C VAL A 151 8.33 1.34 -10.66
N CYS A 152 9.65 1.46 -10.63
CA CYS A 152 10.36 2.66 -11.06
C CYS A 152 11.74 2.28 -11.60
N GLY A 153 11.91 2.46 -12.90
CA GLY A 153 13.20 2.30 -13.56
C GLY A 153 13.18 2.65 -15.04
N GLY A 154 12.02 2.48 -15.68
CA GLY A 154 11.84 2.70 -17.11
C GLY A 154 10.84 3.81 -17.42
N SER A 155 10.25 3.72 -18.61
CA SER A 155 9.07 4.51 -18.94
C SER A 155 7.86 4.10 -18.09
N GLY A 156 6.89 5.00 -17.94
CA GLY A 156 5.65 4.69 -17.21
C GLY A 156 4.96 3.43 -17.73
N LYS A 157 4.99 3.16 -19.04
CA LYS A 157 4.44 1.91 -19.60
C LYS A 157 5.22 0.67 -19.13
N GLN A 158 6.55 0.71 -19.19
CA GLN A 158 7.40 -0.41 -18.74
C GLN A 158 7.20 -0.70 -17.25
N ASP A 159 7.10 0.35 -16.43
CA ASP A 159 6.80 0.22 -15.00
C ASP A 159 5.44 -0.45 -14.77
N ILE A 160 4.39 -0.04 -15.50
CA ILE A 160 3.05 -0.63 -15.42
C ILE A 160 3.04 -2.09 -15.90
N ASP A 161 3.72 -2.41 -17.00
CA ASP A 161 3.82 -3.77 -17.53
C ASP A 161 4.47 -4.71 -16.48
N ALA A 162 5.54 -4.25 -15.82
CA ALA A 162 6.21 -5.00 -14.76
C ALA A 162 5.32 -5.15 -13.52
N ALA A 163 4.69 -4.06 -13.06
CA ALA A 163 3.77 -4.12 -11.92
C ALA A 163 2.60 -5.08 -12.17
N THR A 164 2.08 -5.11 -13.41
CA THR A 164 0.99 -5.99 -13.84
C THR A 164 1.38 -7.47 -13.73
N ALA A 165 2.62 -7.81 -14.09
CA ALA A 165 3.12 -9.17 -13.92
C ALA A 165 3.15 -9.59 -12.44
N GLY A 166 3.52 -8.66 -11.55
CA GLY A 166 3.45 -8.87 -10.10
C GLY A 166 2.03 -9.17 -9.60
N VAL A 167 1.02 -8.44 -10.12
CA VAL A 167 -0.39 -8.68 -9.78
C VAL A 167 -0.83 -10.10 -10.18
N TYR A 168 -0.55 -10.49 -11.42
CA TYR A 168 -0.99 -11.79 -11.93
C TYR A 168 -0.25 -12.97 -11.29
N ALA A 169 1.00 -12.80 -10.87
CA ALA A 169 1.79 -13.85 -10.22
C ALA A 169 1.19 -14.35 -8.90
N VAL A 170 0.36 -13.53 -8.24
CA VAL A 170 -0.35 -13.90 -7.01
C VAL A 170 -1.84 -14.16 -7.23
N GLY A 171 -2.28 -14.27 -8.48
CA GLY A 171 -3.68 -14.50 -8.85
C GLY A 171 -4.59 -13.29 -8.63
N GLY A 172 -4.02 -12.08 -8.59
CA GLY A 172 -4.79 -10.85 -8.44
C GLY A 172 -5.31 -10.27 -9.76
N THR A 173 -6.11 -9.22 -9.66
CA THR A 173 -6.64 -8.45 -10.79
C THR A 173 -6.35 -6.96 -10.62
N LEU A 174 -6.39 -6.22 -11.73
CA LEU A 174 -6.18 -4.75 -11.76
C LEU A 174 -7.45 -3.96 -11.47
N THR A 175 -8.61 -4.62 -11.57
CA THR A 175 -9.93 -4.05 -11.35
C THR A 175 -10.70 -4.89 -10.34
N LEU A 176 -11.70 -4.25 -9.72
CA LEU A 176 -12.70 -4.90 -8.87
C LEU A 176 -13.47 -6.01 -9.61
#